data_AF-A0A3R7DBG2-F1
#
_entry.id   AF-A0A3R7DBG2-F1
#
_cell.length_a   1.000
_cell.length_b   1.000
_cell.length_c   1.000
_cell.angle_alpha   90.00
_cell.angle_beta   90.00
_cell.angle_gamma   90.00
#
_symmetry.space_group_name_H-M   'P 1'
#
loop_
_entity.id
_entity.type
_entity.pdbx_description
1 polymer ?
#
loop_
_entity_poly.entity_id
_entity_poly.type
_entity_poly.pdbx_seq_one_letter_code
_entity_poly.pdbx_strand_id
1 'polypeptide(L)' 'MREMEREDLTYFVNKYCNIILENGFTYTGILKKINDNTIVFDDRFQGLKIFDLSIITGIGEAGEKNDRR' A
#
# COMPACT_ATOMS: atom_id res chain seq x y z
N MET A 1 -19.36 6.29 -2.40
CA MET A 1 -17.90 6.18 -2.16
C MET A 1 -17.25 6.27 -3.53
N ARG A 2 -16.17 7.05 -3.71
CA ARG A 2 -15.50 7.21 -5.03
C ARG A 2 -14.63 5.98 -5.28
N GLU A 3 -14.66 5.46 -6.50
CA GLU A 3 -13.68 4.46 -6.98
C GLU A 3 -12.28 5.08 -6.89
N MET A 4 -11.31 4.31 -6.38
CA MET A 4 -9.92 4.74 -6.26
C MET A 4 -9.29 4.70 -7.65
N GLU A 5 -9.00 5.84 -8.25
CA GLU A 5 -8.42 5.88 -9.59
C GLU A 5 -6.97 5.40 -9.56
N ARG A 6 -6.54 4.69 -10.60
CA ARG A 6 -5.17 4.13 -10.70
C ARG A 6 -4.09 5.20 -10.53
N GLU A 7 -4.39 6.46 -10.88
CA GLU A 7 -3.51 7.61 -10.68
C GLU A 7 -3.19 7.84 -9.19
N ASP A 8 -4.16 7.64 -8.29
CA ASP A 8 -3.95 7.79 -6.84
C ASP A 8 -2.92 6.77 -6.33
N LEU A 9 -2.90 5.54 -6.87
CA LEU A 9 -1.92 4.52 -6.49
C LEU A 9 -0.51 4.90 -6.94
N THR A 10 -0.36 5.48 -8.13
CA THR A 10 0.95 5.87 -8.67
C THR A 10 1.66 6.90 -7.81
N TYR A 11 0.91 7.77 -7.13
CA TYR A 11 1.44 8.73 -6.15
C TYR A 11 2.20 8.06 -4.99
N PHE A 12 1.78 6.86 -4.59
CA PHE A 12 2.39 6.13 -3.47
C PHE A 12 3.60 5.29 -3.88
N VAL A 13 3.95 5.23 -5.18
CA VAL A 13 5.13 4.47 -5.62
C VAL A 13 6.41 5.07 -5.03
N ASN A 14 7.23 4.21 -4.44
CA ASN A 14 8.39 4.50 -3.61
C ASN A 14 8.11 5.26 -2.30
N LYS A 15 6.84 5.41 -1.90
CA LYS A 15 6.47 5.99 -0.60
C LYS A 15 6.17 4.92 0.44
N TYR A 16 6.45 5.26 1.69
CA TYR A 16 5.99 4.48 2.83
C TYR A 16 4.49 4.72 3.04
N CYS A 17 3.70 3.68 2.84
CA CYS A 17 2.24 3.75 2.80
C CYS A 17 1.61 2.54 3.50
N ASN A 18 0.34 2.70 3.85
CA ASN A 18 -0.50 1.62 4.36
C ASN A 18 -1.57 1.30 3.34
N ILE A 19 -1.77 0.01 3.06
CA ILE A 19 -2.91 -0.50 2.29
C ILE A 19 -3.90 -1.17 3.23
N ILE A 20 -5.19 -0.96 2.97
CA ILE A 20 -6.30 -1.59 3.67
C ILE A 20 -6.85 -2.67 2.75
N LEU A 21 -6.90 -3.90 3.23
CA LEU A 21 -7.47 -5.03 2.51
C LEU A 21 -8.98 -5.13 2.77
N GLU A 22 -9.71 -5.87 1.93
CA GLU A 22 -11.16 -6.09 2.04
C GLU A 22 -11.57 -6.75 3.36
N ASN A 23 -10.67 -7.54 3.96
CA ASN A 23 -10.87 -8.19 5.25
C ASN A 23 -10.57 -7.26 6.45
N GLY A 24 -10.31 -5.97 6.20
CA GLY A 24 -9.98 -4.96 7.20
C GLY A 24 -8.53 -5.03 7.71
N PHE A 25 -7.71 -5.98 7.26
CA PHE A 25 -6.30 -6.01 7.61
C PHE A 25 -5.56 -4.87 6.91
N THR A 26 -4.65 -4.24 7.65
CA THR A 26 -3.80 -3.17 7.11
C THR A 26 -2.37 -3.69 6.97
N TYR A 27 -1.75 -3.43 5.82
CA TYR A 27 -0.35 -3.73 5.58
C TYR A 27 0.43 -2.43 5.41
N THR A 28 1.62 -2.34 6.02
CA THR A 28 2.43 -1.11 6.01
C THR A 28 3.78 -1.42 5.40
N GLY A 29 4.23 -0.61 4.45
CA GLY A 29 5.48 -0.85 3.74
C GLY A 29 5.73 0.17 2.65
N ILE A 30 6.72 -0.09 1.81
CA ILE A 30 7.01 0.76 0.65
C ILE A 30 6.35 0.15 -0.58
N LEU A 31 5.45 0.88 -1.23
CA LEU A 31 4.92 0.46 -2.52
C LEU A 31 6.02 0.59 -3.59
N LYS A 32 6.54 -0.51 -4.12
CA LYS A 32 7.64 -0.49 -5.10
C LYS A 32 7.16 -0.38 -6.53
N LYS A 33 6.08 -1.10 -6.86
CA LYS A 33 5.61 -1.22 -8.24
C LYS A 33 4.13 -1.51 -8.29
N ILE A 34 3.46 -1.00 -9.31
CA ILE A 34 2.09 -1.33 -9.67
C ILE A 34 2.14 -2.04 -11.03
N ASN A 35 1.57 -3.24 -11.10
CA ASN A 35 1.33 -3.98 -12.33
C ASN A 35 -0.16 -3.87 -12.71
N ASP A 36 -0.61 -4.58 -13.74
CA ASP A 36 -1.99 -4.47 -14.23
C ASP A 36 -3.04 -4.71 -13.13
N ASN A 37 -2.95 -5.84 -12.41
CA ASN A 37 -3.90 -6.23 -11.36
C ASN A 37 -3.26 -6.40 -9.99
N THR A 38 -1.98 -6.12 -9.84
CA THR A 38 -1.25 -6.36 -8.58
C THR A 38 -0.34 -5.21 -8.22
N ILE A 39 0.02 -5.11 -6.94
CA ILE A 39 1.04 -4.20 -6.43
C ILE A 39 2.11 -4.97 -5.69
N VAL A 40 3.34 -4.45 -5.74
CA VAL A 40 4.50 -4.99 -5.03
C VAL A 40 4.81 -4.07 -3.86
N PHE A 41 4.69 -4.60 -2.65
CA PHE A 41 5.00 -3.93 -1.40
C PHE A 41 6.29 -4.49 -0.81
N ASP A 42 7.14 -3.63 -0.27
CA ASP A 42 8.36 -4.01 0.43
C ASP A 42 8.18 -3.72 1.93
N ASP A 43 8.03 -4.78 2.72
CA ASP A 43 7.96 -4.74 4.17
C ASP A 43 9.37 -5.01 4.73
N ARG A 44 9.86 -4.12 5.61
CA ARG A 44 11.22 -4.22 6.16
C ARG A 44 11.48 -5.50 6.98
N PHE A 45 10.43 -6.16 7.47
CA PHE A 45 10.51 -7.37 8.28
C PHE A 45 10.19 -8.65 7.50
N GLN A 46 9.28 -8.57 6.52
CA GLN A 46 8.80 -9.73 5.77
C GLN A 46 9.31 -9.80 4.31
N GLY A 47 10.00 -8.75 3.85
CA GLY A 47 10.49 -8.61 2.48
C GLY A 47 9.40 -8.22 1.48
N LEU A 48 9.61 -8.57 0.21
CA LEU A 48 8.67 -8.25 -0.86
C LEU A 48 7.39 -9.10 -0.76
N LYS A 49 6.25 -8.42 -0.84
CA LYS A 49 4.90 -8.97 -0.90
C LYS A 49 4.19 -8.48 -2.14
N ILE A 50 3.32 -9.33 -2.68
CA ILE A 50 2.49 -9.00 -3.84
C ILE A 50 1.04 -9.08 -3.39
N PHE A 51 0.29 -8.01 -3.63
CA PHE A 51 -1.14 -7.93 -3.33
C PHE A 51 -1.93 -7.72 -4.61
N ASP A 52 -3.10 -8.34 -4.70
CA ASP A 52 -4.04 -8.10 -5.77
C ASP A 52 -4.77 -6.77 -5.54
N LEU A 53 -5.01 -6.00 -6.59
CA LEU A 53 -5.73 -4.72 -6.49
C LEU A 53 -7.20 -4.92 -6.13
N SER A 54 -7.80 -6.05 -6.51
CA SER A 54 -9.21 -6.35 -6.22
C SER A 54 -9.51 -6.47 -4.72
N ILE A 55 -8.51 -6.84 -3.92
CA ILE A 55 -8.65 -7.01 -2.47
C ILE A 55 -8.26 -5.75 -1.70
N ILE A 56 -7.78 -4.69 -2.35
CA ILE A 56 -7.36 -3.45 -1.71
C ILE A 56 -8.51 -2.46 -1.72
N THR A 57 -8.97 -2.09 -0.53
CA THR A 57 -10.08 -1.15 -0.34
C THR A 57 -9.62 0.28 -0.07
N GLY A 58 -8.34 0.49 0.24
CA GLY A 58 -7.78 1.82 0.40
C GLY A 58 -6.26 1.83 0.50
N ILE A 59 -5.68 2.99 0.26
CA ILE A 59 -4.26 3.29 0.46
C ILE A 59 -4.11 4.65 1.15
N GLY A 60 -3.12 4.80 2.02
CA GLY A 60 -2.82 6.05 2.70
C GLY A 60 -1.34 6.20 2.99
N GLU A 61 -0.90 7.41 3.32
CA GLU A 61 0.45 7.61 3.83
C GLU A 61 0.53 6.96 5.22
N ALA A 62 1.42 5.99 5.33
CA ALA A 62 1.76 5.45 6.62
C ALA A 62 2.53 6.56 7.27
N GLY A 63 1.91 7.22 8.25
CA GLY A 63 2.63 8.21 9.03
C GLY A 63 3.93 7.57 9.47
N GLU A 64 5.05 8.04 8.93
CA GLU A 64 6.33 7.89 9.61
C GLU A 64 6.06 8.54 10.95
N LYS A 65 5.70 7.72 11.94
CA LYS A 65 5.82 8.11 13.33
C LYS A 65 7.30 8.35 13.47
N ASN A 66 7.66 9.61 13.23
CA ASN A 66 8.87 10.20 13.74
C ASN A 66 8.94 9.74 15.19
N ASP A 67 10.00 8.97 15.40
CA ASP A 67 10.41 8.31 16.60
C ASP A 67 10.25 9.23 17.82
N ARG A 68 9.26 8.94 18.66
CA ARG A 68 9.19 9.41 20.05
C ARG A 68 8.47 8.35 20.89
N ARG A 69 9.12 7.21 21.11
CA ARG A 69 8.90 6.43 22.33
C ARG A 69 10.15 5.71 22.77
#